data_AF-A0A4U0VAF1-F1
#
_entry.id   AF-A0A4U0VAF1-F1
#
_cell.length_a   1.000
_cell.length_b   1.000
_cell.length_c   1.000
_cell.angle_alpha   90.00
_cell.angle_beta   90.00
_cell.angle_gamma   90.00
#
_symmetry.space_group_name_H-M   'P 1'
#
loop_
_entity.id
_entity.type
_entity.pdbx_description
1 polymer ?
#
loop_
_entity_poly.entity_id
_entity_poly.type
_entity_poly.pdbx_seq_one_letter_code
_entity_poly.pdbx_strand_id
1 'polypeptide(L)'
;MLMIIESEVREDVPSRLKSAAGSGAKSVGTSDFALPTKHSIYSDGIYHGLPDLSHAPSGLTAIVTGSNGISGSHLLHVLSQSPIRWSKIYAFSRRPPSGKWPSHVEHIALDLTCSPHDIAEILRSKGIEPDYVFWFAYILVTDPESGALQWNDRRLVDTNTDILFNFLSALPLADALPRRVVIQYGVHLGASQVPLTEDQPPLLDPETGEQDRNLYYTQHAVLKAFAEKHGISWAAGLPPPVIGAAPGSLQTLVFPLLAYASVQKYLGRSLDFPSDVAAWWTPQSLGNAMLNGYEYEWMALSPQTANQMFNVSDDCVFTWGLYWPRLAGQFGVPYTGPETDEKATGWREAAMPAEPPPHGLGKRTVRRYRWSFVEWAKREENVRAWEELTEKHRLTGGEWQDVGAIFGRADAGTSAPDVKLYSMTKAKKHGWFGSVDSYESMLGVVNEFVALKIIPDPDSIVAKAS
;
A
#
# COMPACT_ATOMS: atom_id res chain seq x y z
N MET A 1 4.25 38.18 17.68
CA MET A 1 5.46 38.62 16.95
C MET A 1 6.38 37.41 16.89
N LEU A 2 6.13 36.51 15.93
CA LEU A 2 6.85 35.23 15.78
C LEU A 2 8.07 35.46 14.89
N MET A 3 9.25 35.10 15.41
CA MET A 3 10.49 35.00 14.65
C MET A 3 10.60 33.60 14.04
N ILE A 4 10.84 33.59 12.74
CA ILE A 4 11.29 32.45 11.94
C ILE A 4 12.69 32.07 12.43
N ILE A 5 12.90 30.81 12.81
CA ILE A 5 14.25 30.25 12.97
C ILE A 5 14.43 29.24 11.84
N GLU A 6 15.14 29.67 10.80
CA GLU A 6 15.88 28.79 9.91
C GLU A 6 17.02 28.18 10.74
N SER A 7 16.92 26.90 11.08
CA SER A 7 18.04 26.18 11.71
C SER A 7 18.88 25.52 10.63
N GLU A 8 20.14 25.96 10.55
CA GLU A 8 21.22 25.40 9.75
C GLU A 8 21.35 23.87 9.95
N VAL A 9 21.28 23.12 8.85
CA VAL A 9 21.65 21.70 8.81
C VAL A 9 23.18 21.63 8.74
N ARG A 10 23.83 21.22 9.84
CA ARG A 10 25.25 20.81 9.84
C ARG A 10 25.38 19.29 9.83
N GLU A 11 26.02 18.83 8.76
CA GLU A 11 26.93 17.68 8.63
C GLU A 11 26.57 16.36 9.33
N ASP A 12 25.79 15.51 8.65
CA ASP A 12 26.16 14.10 8.38
C ASP A 12 25.24 13.44 7.32
N VAL A 13 25.20 14.04 6.12
CA VAL A 13 24.56 13.45 4.93
C VAL A 13 25.61 12.70 4.09
N PRO A 14 25.35 11.47 3.62
CA PRO A 14 26.24 10.74 2.74
C PRO A 14 26.67 11.59 1.53
N SER A 15 27.97 11.53 1.21
CA SER A 15 28.65 12.38 0.21
C SER A 15 28.05 12.40 -1.20
N ARG A 16 27.11 11.51 -1.52
CA ARG A 16 26.46 11.39 -2.85
C ARG A 16 25.34 12.40 -3.10
N LEU A 17 24.78 13.05 -2.07
CA LEU A 17 23.70 14.04 -2.22
C LEU A 17 24.20 15.49 -2.37
N LYS A 18 25.51 15.75 -2.15
CA LYS A 18 26.07 17.11 -2.13
C LYS A 18 26.28 17.75 -3.52
N SER A 19 26.05 17.06 -4.63
CA SER A 19 26.28 17.59 -5.99
C SER A 19 25.08 18.27 -6.64
N ALA A 20 23.94 18.43 -5.94
CA ALA A 20 22.69 18.93 -6.53
C ALA A 20 22.18 20.27 -5.96
N ALA A 21 22.97 21.03 -5.20
CA ALA A 21 22.53 22.31 -4.62
C ALA A 21 23.38 23.48 -5.16
N GLY A 22 23.06 23.93 -6.37
CA GLY A 22 23.52 25.20 -6.92
C GLY A 22 22.46 26.28 -6.71
N SER A 23 22.85 27.37 -6.07
CA SER A 23 21.99 28.48 -5.63
C SER A 23 21.29 29.21 -6.78
N GLY A 24 19.98 29.32 -6.68
CA GLY A 24 19.14 30.06 -7.64
C GLY A 24 17.65 29.82 -7.43
N ALA A 25 17.16 29.96 -6.20
CA ALA A 25 15.74 29.80 -5.89
C ALA A 25 14.93 30.92 -6.57
N LYS A 26 14.37 30.63 -7.74
CA LYS A 26 13.13 31.26 -8.19
C LYS A 26 11.99 30.42 -7.64
N SER A 27 11.19 30.99 -6.75
CA SER A 27 9.92 30.40 -6.35
C SER A 27 9.09 30.16 -7.61
N VAL A 28 8.95 28.91 -8.01
CA VAL A 28 7.91 28.51 -8.96
C VAL A 28 6.62 28.68 -8.19
N GLY A 29 5.91 29.78 -8.46
CA GLY A 29 4.64 30.09 -7.83
C GLY A 29 3.71 28.89 -7.94
N THR A 30 3.06 28.55 -6.84
CA THR A 30 1.81 27.79 -6.88
C THR A 30 0.89 28.55 -7.81
N SER A 31 0.74 28.08 -9.06
CA SER A 31 -0.31 28.59 -9.92
C SER A 31 -1.62 28.36 -9.17
N ASP A 32 -2.30 29.45 -8.79
CA ASP A 32 -3.64 29.43 -8.19
C ASP A 32 -4.61 28.85 -9.22
N PHE A 33 -4.60 27.52 -9.39
CA PHE A 33 -5.66 26.83 -10.10
C PHE A 33 -6.92 27.01 -9.25
N ALA A 34 -7.83 27.86 -9.73
CA ALA A 34 -9.14 27.99 -9.10
C ALA A 34 -9.79 26.61 -9.08
N LEU A 35 -10.00 26.07 -7.88
CA LEU A 35 -10.62 24.75 -7.72
C LEU A 35 -12.04 24.80 -8.32
N PRO A 36 -12.42 23.82 -9.15
CA PRO A 36 -13.79 23.74 -9.65
C PRO A 36 -14.77 23.70 -8.46
N THR A 37 -15.88 24.43 -8.56
CA THR A 37 -16.93 24.43 -7.53
C THR A 37 -18.04 23.42 -7.82
N LYS A 38 -17.98 22.78 -9.00
CA LYS A 38 -18.91 21.74 -9.45
C LYS A 38 -18.10 20.58 -10.02
N HIS A 39 -18.50 19.37 -9.67
CA HIS A 39 -17.84 18.14 -10.12
C HIS A 39 -18.89 17.20 -10.71
N SER A 40 -18.54 16.56 -11.82
CA SER A 40 -19.28 15.42 -12.37
C SER A 40 -18.67 14.16 -11.78
N ILE A 41 -19.52 13.27 -11.26
CA ILE A 41 -19.11 12.01 -10.63
C ILE A 41 -19.96 10.88 -11.17
N TYR A 42 -19.42 9.67 -11.15
CA TYR A 42 -20.13 8.46 -11.55
C TYR A 42 -19.86 7.32 -10.56
N SER A 43 -20.52 6.18 -10.77
CA SER A 43 -20.26 4.94 -10.03
C SER A 43 -19.93 3.83 -11.02
N ASP A 44 -19.04 2.93 -10.61
CA ASP A 44 -18.70 1.70 -11.34
C ASP A 44 -18.67 0.54 -10.34
N GLY A 45 -19.66 -0.35 -10.43
CA GLY A 45 -19.86 -1.41 -9.46
C GLY A 45 -20.00 -0.86 -8.03
N ILE A 46 -19.08 -1.27 -7.15
CA ILE A 46 -19.03 -0.90 -5.72
C ILE A 46 -18.32 0.44 -5.47
N TYR A 47 -17.70 1.01 -6.51
CA TYR A 47 -16.95 2.25 -6.42
C TYR A 47 -17.86 3.43 -6.76
N HIS A 48 -18.08 4.30 -5.78
CA HIS A 48 -19.01 5.42 -5.89
C HIS A 48 -18.26 6.76 -5.84
N GLY A 49 -18.81 7.80 -6.46
CA GLY A 49 -18.24 9.15 -6.40
C GLY A 49 -16.94 9.34 -7.19
N LEU A 50 -16.66 8.45 -8.16
CA LEU A 50 -15.49 8.54 -9.02
C LEU A 50 -15.56 9.80 -9.88
N PRO A 51 -14.46 10.56 -10.03
CA PRO A 51 -14.46 11.79 -10.81
C PRO A 51 -14.61 11.49 -12.31
N ASP A 52 -15.43 12.29 -12.99
CA ASP A 52 -15.49 12.29 -14.45
C ASP A 52 -14.23 12.93 -15.04
N LEU A 53 -13.35 12.08 -15.54
CA LEU A 53 -12.11 12.50 -16.17
C LEU A 53 -12.26 12.67 -17.69
N SER A 54 -13.46 12.71 -18.28
CA SER A 54 -13.68 12.83 -19.74
C SER A 54 -13.01 14.04 -20.39
N HIS A 55 -12.72 15.08 -19.60
CA HIS A 55 -11.99 16.27 -20.01
C HIS A 55 -10.48 16.04 -20.24
N ALA A 56 -9.92 14.92 -19.77
CA ALA A 56 -8.49 14.66 -19.91
C ALA A 56 -8.10 14.36 -21.37
N PRO A 57 -6.82 14.59 -21.75
CA PRO A 57 -6.37 14.33 -23.11
C PRO A 57 -6.49 12.86 -23.49
N SER A 58 -6.68 12.61 -24.79
CA SER A 58 -6.54 11.27 -25.38
C SER A 58 -5.10 11.01 -25.81
N GLY A 59 -4.75 9.74 -26.03
CA GLY A 59 -3.43 9.38 -26.56
C GLY A 59 -2.29 9.43 -25.55
N LEU A 60 -2.59 9.43 -24.25
CA LEU A 60 -1.59 9.48 -23.18
C LEU A 60 -0.81 8.17 -23.07
N THR A 61 0.43 8.30 -22.58
CA THR A 61 1.33 7.19 -22.31
C THR A 61 1.71 7.13 -20.82
N ALA A 62 1.68 5.94 -20.21
CA ALA A 62 2.05 5.73 -18.81
C ALA A 62 3.18 4.72 -18.63
N ILE A 63 4.03 4.91 -17.61
CA ILE A 63 4.83 3.84 -16.99
C ILE A 63 4.18 3.48 -15.66
N VAL A 64 4.00 2.18 -15.38
CA VAL A 64 3.58 1.66 -14.08
C VAL A 64 4.67 0.76 -13.52
N THR A 65 5.44 1.24 -12.55
CA THR A 65 6.47 0.44 -11.87
C THR A 65 5.85 -0.44 -10.79
N GLY A 66 6.43 -1.61 -10.54
CA GLY A 66 5.83 -2.56 -9.61
C GLY A 66 4.51 -3.14 -10.12
N SER A 67 4.37 -3.28 -11.44
CA SER A 67 3.13 -3.72 -12.13
C SER A 67 2.55 -5.07 -11.66
N ASN A 68 3.34 -5.94 -11.04
CA ASN A 68 2.87 -7.22 -10.48
C ASN A 68 2.44 -7.12 -9.02
N GLY A 69 2.71 -5.99 -8.36
CA GLY A 69 2.25 -5.74 -7.00
C GLY A 69 0.76 -5.40 -6.98
N ILE A 70 0.18 -5.36 -5.78
CA ILE A 70 -1.25 -5.07 -5.59
C ILE A 70 -1.61 -3.72 -6.22
N SER A 71 -1.01 -2.62 -5.79
CA SER A 71 -1.32 -1.29 -6.34
C SER A 71 -1.04 -1.18 -7.85
N GLY A 72 0.09 -1.72 -8.31
CA GLY A 72 0.48 -1.66 -9.72
C GLY A 72 -0.49 -2.42 -10.63
N SER A 73 -0.87 -3.64 -10.28
CA SER A 73 -1.78 -4.47 -11.09
C SER A 73 -3.19 -3.87 -11.16
N HIS A 74 -3.70 -3.33 -10.06
CA HIS A 74 -5.01 -2.69 -10.03
C HIS A 74 -5.01 -1.36 -10.79
N LEU A 75 -3.92 -0.57 -10.72
CA LEU A 75 -3.78 0.60 -11.57
C LEU A 75 -3.78 0.20 -13.06
N LEU A 76 -3.07 -0.86 -13.46
CA LEU A 76 -3.12 -1.33 -14.85
C LEU A 76 -4.55 -1.64 -15.29
N HIS A 77 -5.36 -2.26 -14.44
CA HIS A 77 -6.78 -2.50 -14.72
C HIS A 77 -7.55 -1.19 -14.89
N VAL A 78 -7.38 -0.22 -13.99
CA VAL A 78 -8.02 1.11 -14.07
C VAL A 78 -7.66 1.82 -15.38
N LEU A 79 -6.37 1.97 -15.69
CA LEU A 79 -5.95 2.68 -16.92
C LEU A 79 -6.46 1.96 -18.18
N SER A 80 -6.53 0.62 -18.15
CA SER A 80 -7.01 -0.19 -19.27
C SER A 80 -8.50 -0.02 -19.57
N GLN A 81 -9.30 0.51 -18.63
CA GLN A 81 -10.72 0.81 -18.86
C GLN A 81 -10.92 2.00 -19.81
N SER A 82 -9.91 2.84 -19.99
CA SER A 82 -9.95 4.03 -20.86
C SER A 82 -8.90 3.95 -21.98
N PRO A 83 -8.99 3.02 -22.95
CA PRO A 83 -7.94 2.81 -23.96
C PRO A 83 -7.78 3.97 -24.96
N ILE A 84 -8.78 4.84 -25.11
CA ILE A 84 -8.67 6.06 -25.91
C ILE A 84 -7.82 7.11 -25.20
N ARG A 85 -7.97 7.19 -23.87
CA ARG A 85 -7.20 8.06 -22.98
C ARG A 85 -5.76 7.55 -22.86
N TRP A 86 -5.60 6.29 -22.48
CA TRP A 86 -4.31 5.61 -22.31
C TRP A 86 -4.00 4.75 -23.53
N SER A 87 -3.42 5.35 -24.55
CA SER A 87 -3.09 4.65 -25.79
C SER A 87 -1.91 3.68 -25.64
N LYS A 88 -1.08 3.88 -24.62
CA LYS A 88 0.07 3.02 -24.32
C LYS A 88 0.36 3.00 -22.82
N ILE A 89 0.54 1.81 -22.27
CA ILE A 89 0.89 1.59 -20.87
C ILE A 89 2.09 0.65 -20.84
N TYR A 90 3.21 1.12 -20.27
CA TYR A 90 4.38 0.31 -20.05
C TYR A 90 4.36 -0.26 -18.62
N ALA A 91 4.09 -1.55 -18.52
CA ALA A 91 4.08 -2.29 -17.25
C ALA A 91 5.52 -2.70 -16.89
N PHE A 92 6.11 -2.03 -15.91
CA PHE A 92 7.50 -2.25 -15.50
C PHE A 92 7.57 -3.20 -14.32
N SER A 93 8.31 -4.29 -14.49
CA SER A 93 8.59 -5.29 -13.45
C SER A 93 9.61 -6.29 -13.96
N ARG A 94 10.28 -7.01 -13.05
CA ARG A 94 11.28 -8.04 -13.43
C ARG A 94 10.67 -9.22 -14.20
N ARG A 95 9.39 -9.53 -13.98
CA ARG A 95 8.66 -10.65 -14.60
C ARG A 95 7.39 -10.11 -15.24
N PRO A 96 6.89 -10.67 -16.35
CA PRO A 96 5.65 -10.20 -16.94
C PRO A 96 4.47 -10.26 -15.95
N PRO A 97 3.55 -9.27 -15.98
CA PRO A 97 2.28 -9.38 -15.30
C PRO A 97 1.55 -10.65 -15.68
N SER A 98 0.94 -11.29 -14.69
CA SER A 98 0.16 -12.50 -14.91
C SER A 98 -1.15 -12.19 -15.64
N GLY A 99 -1.70 -13.20 -16.32
CA GLY A 99 -2.96 -13.06 -17.06
C GLY A 99 -2.79 -12.51 -18.48
N LYS A 100 -3.92 -12.19 -19.10
CA LYS A 100 -3.98 -11.58 -20.44
C LYS A 100 -4.24 -10.09 -20.28
N TRP A 101 -3.40 -9.27 -20.91
CA TRP A 101 -3.53 -7.82 -20.90
C TRP A 101 -3.93 -7.30 -22.29
N PRO A 102 -4.64 -6.16 -22.37
CA PRO A 102 -4.90 -5.50 -23.64
C PRO A 102 -3.61 -5.19 -24.41
N SER A 103 -3.69 -5.10 -25.75
CA SER A 103 -2.51 -4.88 -26.61
C SER A 103 -1.78 -3.55 -26.38
N HIS A 104 -2.44 -2.58 -25.76
CA HIS A 104 -1.84 -1.30 -25.40
C HIS A 104 -1.04 -1.36 -24.09
N VAL A 105 -1.11 -2.48 -23.36
CA VAL A 105 -0.26 -2.76 -22.18
C VAL A 105 0.95 -3.58 -22.64
N GLU A 106 2.13 -2.99 -22.57
CA GLU A 106 3.39 -3.66 -22.89
C GLU A 106 4.21 -3.91 -21.63
N HIS A 107 4.60 -5.16 -21.39
CA HIS A 107 5.54 -5.48 -20.33
C HIS A 107 6.96 -5.11 -20.75
N ILE A 108 7.65 -4.38 -19.88
CA ILE A 108 9.08 -4.11 -19.99
C ILE A 108 9.78 -4.72 -18.78
N ALA A 109 10.62 -5.71 -19.04
CA ALA A 109 11.48 -6.30 -18.03
C ALA A 109 12.49 -5.26 -17.55
N LEU A 110 12.43 -4.90 -16.28
CA LEU A 110 13.33 -3.94 -15.68
C LEU A 110 13.73 -4.35 -14.26
N ASP A 111 15.03 -4.35 -14.02
CA ASP A 111 15.58 -4.42 -12.67
C ASP A 111 16.01 -3.02 -12.21
N LEU A 112 15.34 -2.50 -11.19
CA LEU A 112 15.56 -1.14 -10.71
C LEU A 112 16.82 -1.01 -9.85
N THR A 113 17.47 -2.14 -9.50
CA THR A 113 18.78 -2.12 -8.83
C THR A 113 19.94 -1.91 -9.79
N CYS A 114 19.70 -1.94 -11.11
CA CYS A 114 20.70 -1.62 -12.12
C CYS A 114 21.09 -0.14 -12.09
N SER A 115 22.18 0.20 -12.77
CA SER A 115 22.65 1.58 -12.84
C SER A 115 21.67 2.46 -13.64
N PRO A 116 21.65 3.79 -13.39
CA PRO A 116 20.85 4.72 -14.20
C PRO A 116 21.13 4.62 -15.71
N HIS A 117 22.37 4.30 -16.11
CA HIS A 117 22.74 4.16 -17.52
C HIS A 117 22.12 2.92 -18.16
N ASP A 118 22.13 1.78 -17.47
CA ASP A 118 21.52 0.53 -17.96
C ASP A 118 20.01 0.68 -18.08
N ILE A 119 19.36 1.29 -17.08
CA ILE A 119 17.93 1.60 -17.11
C ILE A 119 17.64 2.52 -18.32
N ALA A 120 18.45 3.57 -18.52
CA ALA A 120 18.26 4.49 -19.63
C ALA A 120 18.47 3.83 -21.00
N GLU A 121 19.39 2.88 -21.11
CA GLU A 121 19.57 2.09 -22.35
C GLU A 121 18.33 1.26 -22.66
N ILE A 122 17.73 0.61 -21.67
CA ILE A 122 16.48 -0.13 -21.84
C ILE A 122 15.38 0.82 -22.32
N LEU A 123 15.21 1.98 -21.68
CA LEU A 123 14.21 2.99 -22.07
C LEU A 123 14.41 3.45 -23.54
N ARG A 124 15.63 3.82 -23.93
CA ARG A 124 15.95 4.27 -25.31
C ARG A 124 15.74 3.17 -26.33
N SER A 125 16.21 1.95 -26.05
CA SER A 125 16.10 0.82 -26.98
C SER A 125 14.65 0.45 -27.32
N LYS A 126 13.72 0.82 -26.44
CA LYS A 126 12.28 0.60 -26.57
C LYS A 126 11.49 1.84 -27.00
N GLY A 127 12.15 3.00 -27.16
CA GLY A 127 11.48 4.26 -27.51
C GLY A 127 10.44 4.70 -26.49
N ILE A 128 10.75 4.54 -25.20
CA ILE A 128 9.79 4.81 -24.12
C ILE A 128 9.73 6.30 -23.81
N GLU A 129 8.61 6.93 -24.12
CA GLU A 129 8.30 8.34 -23.86
C GLU A 129 7.01 8.45 -23.04
N PRO A 130 7.07 8.47 -21.70
CA PRO A 130 5.89 8.52 -20.85
C PRO A 130 5.37 9.94 -20.64
N ASP A 131 4.05 10.15 -20.68
CA ASP A 131 3.45 11.37 -20.13
C ASP A 131 3.41 11.32 -18.60
N TYR A 132 3.18 10.13 -18.04
CA TYR A 132 3.01 9.90 -16.61
C TYR A 132 3.79 8.68 -16.12
N VAL A 133 4.37 8.78 -14.93
CA VAL A 133 4.97 7.65 -14.22
C VAL A 133 4.16 7.40 -12.94
N PHE A 134 3.79 6.14 -12.72
CA PHE A 134 3.20 5.66 -11.47
C PHE A 134 4.21 4.76 -10.76
N TRP A 135 4.62 5.15 -9.55
CA TRP A 135 5.65 4.49 -8.77
C TRP A 135 5.05 3.64 -7.65
N PHE A 136 5.05 2.32 -7.85
CA PHE A 136 4.68 1.32 -6.83
C PHE A 136 5.75 0.25 -6.59
N ALA A 137 6.94 0.44 -7.16
CA ALA A 137 8.05 -0.48 -6.94
C ALA A 137 8.53 -0.41 -5.48
N TYR A 138 8.73 -1.59 -4.90
CA TYR A 138 9.15 -1.76 -3.52
C TYR A 138 9.96 -3.05 -3.38
N ILE A 139 11.05 -2.99 -2.61
CA ILE A 139 11.85 -4.15 -2.23
C ILE A 139 11.68 -4.35 -0.71
N LEU A 140 11.11 -5.48 -0.34
CA LEU A 140 10.99 -5.91 1.05
C LEU A 140 12.37 -6.28 1.60
N VAL A 141 12.60 -5.91 2.86
CA VAL A 141 13.70 -6.43 3.67
C VAL A 141 13.08 -7.19 4.84
N THR A 142 13.42 -8.46 4.95
CA THR A 142 13.02 -9.34 6.05
C THR A 142 14.24 -9.72 6.89
N ASP A 143 13.98 -10.07 8.13
CA ASP A 143 14.97 -10.70 8.99
C ASP A 143 15.34 -12.09 8.44
N PRO A 144 16.63 -12.39 8.20
CA PRO A 144 17.03 -13.67 7.62
C PRO A 144 16.69 -14.90 8.47
N GLU A 145 16.59 -14.75 9.81
CA GLU A 145 16.34 -15.87 10.72
C GLU A 145 14.85 -16.08 10.99
N SER A 146 14.11 -15.01 11.27
CA SER A 146 12.71 -15.04 11.66
C SER A 146 11.72 -14.82 10.52
N GLY A 147 12.17 -14.31 9.37
CA GLY A 147 11.31 -13.89 8.26
C GLY A 147 10.46 -12.66 8.58
N ALA A 148 10.65 -12.04 9.76
CA ALA A 148 9.85 -10.91 10.19
C ALA A 148 10.11 -9.68 9.30
N LEU A 149 9.05 -8.90 9.05
CA LEU A 149 9.15 -7.63 8.35
C LEU A 149 9.91 -6.61 9.18
N GLN A 150 10.95 -6.01 8.60
CA GLN A 150 11.85 -5.08 9.29
C GLN A 150 11.60 -3.64 8.85
N TRP A 151 10.57 -3.01 9.42
CA TRP A 151 10.06 -1.70 8.99
C TRP A 151 11.01 -0.52 9.22
N ASN A 152 11.91 -0.62 10.20
CA ASN A 152 12.87 0.42 10.56
C ASN A 152 14.32 0.04 10.17
N ASP A 153 14.50 -1.01 9.36
CA ASP A 153 15.83 -1.43 8.94
C ASP A 153 16.41 -0.45 7.93
N ARG A 154 17.65 -0.02 8.19
CA ARG A 154 18.35 0.92 7.33
C ARG A 154 18.49 0.42 5.89
N ARG A 155 18.65 -0.88 5.70
CA ARG A 155 18.70 -1.52 4.38
C ARG A 155 17.39 -1.32 3.61
N LEU A 156 16.24 -1.33 4.30
CA LEU A 156 14.93 -1.08 3.68
C LEU A 156 14.87 0.34 3.10
N VAL A 157 15.32 1.31 3.90
CA VAL A 157 15.35 2.73 3.57
C VAL A 157 16.30 3.00 2.40
N ASP A 158 17.54 2.53 2.51
CA ASP A 158 18.57 2.75 1.50
C ASP A 158 18.19 2.07 0.18
N THR A 159 17.81 0.79 0.21
CA THR A 159 17.42 0.04 -1.00
C THR A 159 16.26 0.69 -1.75
N ASN A 160 15.20 1.07 -1.04
CA ASN A 160 14.02 1.66 -1.68
C ASN A 160 14.24 3.10 -2.15
N THR A 161 15.15 3.83 -1.50
CA THR A 161 15.59 5.16 -1.97
C THR A 161 16.42 5.04 -3.24
N ASP A 162 17.37 4.09 -3.26
CA ASP A 162 18.29 3.87 -4.38
C ASP A 162 17.56 3.46 -5.66
N ILE A 163 16.59 2.54 -5.60
CA ILE A 163 15.84 2.14 -6.79
C ILE A 163 15.04 3.29 -7.41
N LEU A 164 14.48 4.18 -6.58
CA LEU A 164 13.78 5.39 -7.06
C LEU A 164 14.78 6.37 -7.67
N PHE A 165 15.89 6.62 -6.98
CA PHE A 165 16.96 7.48 -7.47
C PHE A 165 17.52 7.00 -8.81
N ASN A 166 17.77 5.69 -8.94
CA ASN A 166 18.30 5.09 -10.17
C ASN A 166 17.34 5.29 -11.34
N PHE A 167 16.06 5.00 -11.12
CA PHE A 167 15.03 5.17 -12.14
C PHE A 167 14.87 6.63 -12.56
N LEU A 168 14.70 7.55 -11.60
CA LEU A 168 14.55 8.98 -11.90
C LEU A 168 15.78 9.53 -12.63
N SER A 169 16.98 9.12 -12.21
CA SER A 169 18.23 9.54 -12.88
C SER A 169 18.37 9.00 -14.30
N ALA A 170 17.70 7.90 -14.63
CA ALA A 170 17.69 7.32 -15.97
C ALA A 170 16.78 8.06 -16.96
N LEU A 171 15.68 8.66 -16.48
CA LEU A 171 14.70 9.37 -17.32
C LEU A 171 15.33 10.47 -18.20
N PRO A 172 16.11 11.44 -17.68
CA PRO A 172 16.74 12.45 -18.53
C PRO A 172 17.83 11.89 -19.44
N LEU A 173 18.49 10.79 -19.05
CA LEU A 173 19.48 10.11 -19.91
C LEU A 173 18.83 9.43 -21.11
N ALA A 174 17.53 9.09 -20.99
CA ALA A 174 16.75 8.45 -22.03
C ALA A 174 15.85 9.41 -22.81
N ASP A 175 15.89 10.72 -22.52
CA ASP A 175 14.96 11.72 -23.04
C ASP A 175 13.47 11.35 -22.76
N ALA A 176 13.22 10.77 -21.59
CA ALA A 176 11.94 10.18 -21.19
C ALA A 176 11.31 10.91 -20.00
N LEU A 177 11.48 12.23 -19.90
CA LEU A 177 10.95 13.01 -18.77
C LEU A 177 9.41 13.07 -18.82
N PRO A 178 8.71 12.61 -17.77
CA PRO A 178 7.26 12.68 -17.72
C PRO A 178 6.77 14.07 -17.31
N ARG A 179 5.49 14.37 -17.56
CA ARG A 179 4.83 15.57 -17.01
C ARG A 179 4.67 15.48 -15.50
N ARG A 180 4.39 14.27 -15.01
CA ARG A 180 4.18 14.01 -13.59
C ARG A 180 4.60 12.61 -13.17
N VAL A 181 5.18 12.52 -11.98
CA VAL A 181 5.36 11.26 -11.24
C VAL A 181 4.33 11.19 -10.12
N VAL A 182 3.51 10.13 -10.11
CA VAL A 182 2.60 9.80 -9.02
C VAL A 182 3.21 8.67 -8.21
N ILE A 183 3.33 8.83 -6.90
CA ILE A 183 4.00 7.86 -6.01
C ILE A 183 3.10 7.46 -4.85
N GLN A 184 3.17 6.20 -4.45
CA GLN A 184 2.54 5.71 -3.22
C GLN A 184 3.54 5.72 -2.06
N TYR A 185 3.14 6.32 -0.93
CA TYR A 185 3.84 6.25 0.35
C TYR A 185 3.00 5.52 1.39
N GLY A 186 3.59 4.61 2.15
CA GLY A 186 2.92 4.00 3.30
C GLY A 186 3.14 4.82 4.58
N VAL A 187 2.41 4.51 5.64
CA VAL A 187 2.72 4.99 7.01
C VAL A 187 2.66 3.81 7.98
N HIS A 188 3.74 3.57 8.71
CA HIS A 188 3.87 2.43 9.62
C HIS A 188 4.46 2.82 10.97
N LEU A 189 3.83 3.75 11.68
CA LEU A 189 4.46 4.33 12.87
C LEU A 189 3.44 4.45 13.99
N GLY A 190 3.30 3.36 14.77
CA GLY A 190 2.62 3.32 16.08
C GLY A 190 1.25 4.01 16.15
N ALA A 191 0.94 4.52 17.34
CA ALA A 191 -0.19 5.40 17.57
C ALA A 191 0.15 6.81 17.05
N SER A 192 -0.65 7.32 16.13
CA SER A 192 -0.47 8.64 15.51
C SER A 192 -1.58 9.60 15.93
N GLN A 193 -1.44 10.89 15.59
CA GLN A 193 -2.54 11.84 15.74
C GLN A 193 -3.68 11.48 14.78
N VAL A 194 -4.91 11.38 15.30
CA VAL A 194 -6.10 11.00 14.52
C VAL A 194 -7.12 12.13 14.45
N PRO A 195 -7.77 12.37 13.29
CA PRO A 195 -7.52 11.69 12.02
C PRO A 195 -6.14 12.04 11.44
N LEU A 196 -5.56 11.12 10.67
CA LEU A 196 -4.32 11.35 9.94
C LEU A 196 -4.61 12.39 8.84
N THR A 197 -3.85 13.47 8.83
CA THR A 197 -3.93 14.55 7.85
C THR A 197 -2.57 14.76 7.20
N GLU A 198 -2.56 15.20 5.94
CA GLU A 198 -1.36 15.29 5.11
C GLU A 198 -0.42 16.44 5.50
N ASP A 199 -0.85 17.31 6.43
CA ASP A 199 -0.08 18.42 6.99
C ASP A 199 0.61 18.08 8.32
N GLN A 200 0.47 16.84 8.81
CA GLN A 200 1.20 16.38 9.99
C GLN A 200 2.72 16.39 9.72
N PRO A 201 3.53 16.88 10.68
CA PRO A 201 4.98 16.93 10.49
C PRO A 201 5.57 15.52 10.41
N PRO A 202 6.72 15.36 9.74
CA PRO A 202 7.49 14.12 9.82
C PRO A 202 7.76 13.74 11.27
N LEU A 203 7.78 12.44 11.53
CA LEU A 203 8.18 11.96 12.85
C LEU A 203 9.64 12.29 13.14
N LEU A 204 9.92 12.51 14.42
CA LEU A 204 11.26 12.64 14.94
C LEU A 204 11.67 11.34 15.62
N ASP A 205 12.92 10.93 15.42
CA ASP A 205 13.56 9.87 16.16
C ASP A 205 13.66 10.30 17.64
N PRO A 206 13.13 9.50 18.58
CA PRO A 206 13.05 9.90 19.99
C PRO A 206 14.41 9.90 20.69
N GLU A 207 15.42 9.21 20.17
CA GLU A 207 16.77 9.14 20.76
C GLU A 207 17.63 10.32 20.32
N THR A 208 17.52 10.71 19.05
CA THR A 208 18.36 11.75 18.42
C THR A 208 17.67 13.11 18.29
N GLY A 209 16.33 13.12 18.27
CA GLY A 209 15.52 14.31 17.95
C GLY A 209 15.54 14.72 16.48
N GLU A 210 16.26 13.98 15.63
CA GLU A 210 16.31 14.21 14.19
C GLU A 210 15.08 13.65 13.49
N GLN A 211 14.84 14.04 12.23
CA GLN A 211 13.78 13.43 11.44
C GLN A 211 14.00 11.91 11.32
N ASP A 212 12.98 11.13 11.67
CA ASP A 212 12.98 9.67 11.56
C ASP A 212 13.38 9.27 10.14
N ARG A 213 14.22 8.23 10.02
CA ARG A 213 14.80 7.81 8.74
C ARG A 213 13.86 6.89 7.98
N ASN A 214 12.59 7.25 7.88
CA ASN A 214 11.59 6.50 7.13
C ASN A 214 11.84 6.58 5.62
N LEU A 215 11.74 5.43 4.92
CA LEU A 215 11.96 5.33 3.48
C LEU A 215 11.09 6.28 2.64
N TYR A 216 9.89 6.62 3.13
CA TYR A 216 9.00 7.51 2.41
C TYR A 216 9.48 8.96 2.43
N TYR A 217 10.12 9.39 3.52
CA TYR A 217 10.70 10.73 3.60
C TYR A 217 11.90 10.88 2.67
N THR A 218 12.76 9.86 2.60
CA THR A 218 13.93 9.88 1.70
C THR A 218 13.49 9.81 0.23
N GLN A 219 12.52 8.96 -0.10
CA GLN A 219 11.93 8.93 -1.44
C GLN A 219 11.25 10.26 -1.80
N HIS A 220 10.56 10.90 -0.85
CA HIS A 220 9.94 12.20 -1.07
C HIS A 220 10.97 13.30 -1.35
N ALA A 221 12.05 13.34 -0.58
CA ALA A 221 13.14 14.29 -0.81
C ALA A 221 13.77 14.12 -2.20
N VAL A 222 14.06 12.86 -2.60
CA VAL A 222 14.62 12.54 -3.92
C VAL A 222 13.67 12.96 -5.04
N LEU A 223 12.38 12.64 -4.94
CA LEU A 223 11.40 12.98 -5.97
C LEU A 223 11.20 14.50 -6.09
N LYS A 224 11.09 15.21 -4.97
CA LYS A 224 10.91 16.67 -4.96
C LYS A 224 12.10 17.37 -5.60
N ALA A 225 13.32 16.99 -5.24
CA ALA A 225 14.54 17.55 -5.83
C ALA A 225 14.63 17.25 -7.33
N PHE A 226 14.27 16.04 -7.76
CA PHE A 226 14.22 15.68 -9.18
C PHE A 226 13.19 16.52 -9.95
N ALA A 227 11.99 16.66 -9.38
CA ALA A 227 10.90 17.42 -9.99
C ALA A 227 11.26 18.90 -10.18
N GLU A 228 11.85 19.51 -9.16
CA GLU A 228 12.34 20.90 -9.21
C GLU A 228 13.43 21.07 -10.27
N LYS A 229 14.41 20.17 -10.29
CA LYS A 229 15.54 20.21 -11.25
C LYS A 229 15.09 20.11 -12.70
N HIS A 230 14.07 19.28 -12.99
CA HIS A 230 13.64 18.97 -14.35
C HIS A 230 12.36 19.69 -14.78
N GLY A 231 11.77 20.53 -13.93
CA GLY A 231 10.55 21.27 -14.25
C GLY A 231 9.31 20.38 -14.44
N ILE A 232 9.30 19.20 -13.82
CA ILE A 232 8.16 18.28 -13.84
C ILE A 232 7.36 18.41 -12.54
N SER A 233 6.13 17.89 -12.50
CA SER A 233 5.33 17.85 -11.27
C SER A 233 5.36 16.49 -10.59
N TRP A 234 4.92 16.42 -9.34
CA TRP A 234 4.69 15.16 -8.64
C TRP A 234 3.34 15.14 -7.95
N ALA A 235 2.84 13.96 -7.59
CA ALA A 235 1.75 13.80 -6.63
C ALA A 235 2.02 12.56 -5.77
N ALA A 236 1.61 12.56 -4.52
CA ALA A 236 1.80 11.39 -3.65
C ALA A 236 0.50 10.97 -2.97
N GLY A 237 0.24 9.66 -2.97
CA GLY A 237 -0.87 9.07 -2.21
C GLY A 237 -0.38 8.35 -0.96
N LEU A 238 -1.08 8.55 0.15
CA LEU A 238 -0.79 7.97 1.45
C LEU A 238 -1.90 6.99 1.87
N PRO A 239 -1.90 5.75 1.35
CA PRO A 239 -2.91 4.79 1.73
C PRO A 239 -2.74 4.23 3.15
N PRO A 240 -3.84 3.81 3.80
CA PRO A 240 -3.82 2.85 4.91
C PRO A 240 -3.42 1.45 4.39
N PRO A 241 -3.53 0.35 5.16
CA PRO A 241 -3.31 -0.99 4.62
C PRO A 241 -4.12 -1.24 3.34
N VAL A 242 -3.40 -1.50 2.24
CA VAL A 242 -4.01 -1.72 0.93
C VAL A 242 -4.55 -3.14 0.85
N ILE A 243 -5.79 -3.27 0.41
CA ILE A 243 -6.50 -4.55 0.22
C ILE A 243 -6.74 -4.80 -1.27
N GLY A 244 -6.49 -6.03 -1.70
CA GLY A 244 -6.59 -6.47 -3.09
C GLY A 244 -5.78 -7.74 -3.29
N ALA A 245 -6.03 -8.47 -4.39
CA ALA A 245 -5.30 -9.69 -4.72
C ALA A 245 -4.35 -9.48 -5.90
N ALA A 246 -3.11 -9.97 -5.78
CA ALA A 246 -2.17 -9.99 -6.90
C ALA A 246 -1.42 -11.34 -6.93
N PRO A 247 -1.18 -11.92 -8.12
CA PRO A 247 -0.44 -13.17 -8.24
C PRO A 247 0.93 -13.12 -7.58
N GLY A 248 1.20 -14.09 -6.69
CA GLY A 248 2.46 -14.17 -5.95
C GLY A 248 2.62 -13.15 -4.82
N SER A 249 1.60 -12.33 -4.53
CA SER A 249 1.58 -11.43 -3.38
C SER A 249 0.78 -12.03 -2.22
N LEU A 250 1.46 -12.80 -1.37
CA LEU A 250 0.86 -13.43 -0.18
C LEU A 250 1.01 -12.59 1.09
N GLN A 251 1.95 -11.64 1.09
CA GLN A 251 2.25 -10.77 2.23
C GLN A 251 1.27 -9.59 2.30
N THR A 252 -0.02 -9.91 2.43
CA THR A 252 -1.13 -8.93 2.50
C THR A 252 -1.84 -9.04 3.85
N LEU A 253 -2.70 -8.08 4.18
CA LEU A 253 -3.59 -8.23 5.34
C LEU A 253 -4.61 -9.35 5.14
N VAL A 254 -5.07 -9.55 3.90
CA VAL A 254 -6.25 -10.34 3.59
C VAL A 254 -5.93 -11.83 3.43
N PHE A 255 -4.85 -12.17 2.73
CA PHE A 255 -4.51 -13.57 2.45
C PHE A 255 -4.43 -14.45 3.72
N PRO A 256 -3.74 -14.04 4.81
CA PRO A 256 -3.68 -14.84 6.03
C PRO A 256 -5.06 -15.16 6.63
N LEU A 257 -5.99 -14.21 6.55
CA LEU A 257 -7.35 -14.37 7.05
C LEU A 257 -8.14 -15.37 6.22
N LEU A 258 -7.97 -15.34 4.90
CA LEU A 258 -8.66 -16.26 3.98
C LEU A 258 -8.05 -17.66 4.03
N ALA A 259 -6.73 -17.78 4.18
CA ALA A 259 -6.06 -19.05 4.43
C ALA A 259 -6.51 -19.66 5.77
N TYR A 260 -6.58 -18.84 6.82
CA TYR A 260 -7.14 -19.22 8.11
C TYR A 260 -8.58 -19.72 7.96
N ALA A 261 -9.46 -18.95 7.33
CA ALA A 261 -10.86 -19.34 7.16
C ALA A 261 -11.04 -20.63 6.33
N SER A 262 -10.23 -20.80 5.28
CA SER A 262 -10.24 -22.01 4.44
C SER A 262 -9.86 -23.25 5.24
N VAL A 263 -8.78 -23.17 6.04
CA VAL A 263 -8.31 -24.27 6.86
C VAL A 263 -9.28 -24.56 8.01
N GLN A 264 -9.81 -23.54 8.69
CA GLN A 264 -10.79 -23.75 9.76
C GLN A 264 -12.06 -24.42 9.22
N LYS A 265 -12.56 -24.01 8.05
CA LYS A 265 -13.67 -24.69 7.38
C LYS A 265 -13.35 -26.14 7.06
N TYR A 266 -12.18 -26.39 6.47
CA TYR A 266 -11.75 -27.74 6.14
C TYR A 266 -11.62 -28.63 7.38
N LEU A 267 -11.17 -28.09 8.51
CA LEU A 267 -11.04 -28.82 9.77
C LEU A 267 -12.33 -28.86 10.60
N GLY A 268 -13.43 -28.24 10.15
CA GLY A 268 -14.69 -28.18 10.89
C GLY A 268 -14.61 -27.36 12.18
N ARG A 269 -13.77 -26.31 12.21
CA ARG A 269 -13.50 -25.44 13.36
C ARG A 269 -14.10 -24.04 13.18
N SER A 270 -14.24 -23.28 14.27
CA SER A 270 -14.70 -21.89 14.26
C SER A 270 -13.62 -20.90 13.81
N LEU A 271 -14.00 -19.72 13.33
CA LEU A 271 -13.09 -18.58 13.20
C LEU A 271 -12.96 -17.87 14.53
N ASP A 272 -11.84 -18.10 15.21
CA ASP A 272 -11.58 -17.50 16.51
C ASP A 272 -10.93 -16.14 16.36
N PHE A 273 -11.43 -15.12 17.06
CA PHE A 273 -10.73 -13.83 17.04
C PHE A 273 -9.52 -13.87 18.00
N PRO A 274 -8.32 -13.43 17.57
CA PRO A 274 -7.11 -13.63 18.37
C PRO A 274 -6.92 -12.63 19.52
N SER A 275 -7.61 -11.49 19.48
CA SER A 275 -7.28 -10.31 20.29
C SER A 275 -8.40 -9.87 21.23
N ASP A 276 -8.18 -8.75 21.93
CA ASP A 276 -9.11 -8.23 22.94
C ASP A 276 -10.24 -7.38 22.36
N VAL A 277 -11.14 -6.94 23.26
CA VAL A 277 -12.29 -6.09 22.93
C VAL A 277 -11.87 -4.75 22.33
N ALA A 278 -10.71 -4.21 22.72
CA ALA A 278 -10.20 -2.97 22.16
C ALA A 278 -9.90 -3.15 20.68
N ALA A 279 -9.03 -4.10 20.31
CA ALA A 279 -8.69 -4.37 18.91
C ALA A 279 -9.92 -4.76 18.06
N TRP A 280 -10.89 -5.45 18.63
CA TRP A 280 -12.14 -5.82 17.97
C TRP A 280 -12.98 -4.61 17.54
N TRP A 281 -13.08 -3.58 18.38
CA TRP A 281 -13.93 -2.40 18.12
C TRP A 281 -13.16 -1.16 17.62
N THR A 282 -11.83 -1.18 17.63
CA THR A 282 -11.02 -0.04 17.17
C THR A 282 -11.32 0.32 15.71
N PRO A 283 -11.76 1.56 15.43
CA PRO A 283 -11.97 2.05 14.07
C PRO A 283 -10.67 2.17 13.26
N GLN A 284 -10.70 1.70 12.02
CA GLN A 284 -9.59 1.77 11.07
C GLN A 284 -10.10 2.22 9.70
N SER A 285 -9.22 2.84 8.92
CA SER A 285 -9.39 3.01 7.48
C SER A 285 -8.68 1.88 6.74
N LEU A 286 -9.26 1.45 5.61
CA LEU A 286 -8.65 0.56 4.63
C LEU A 286 -8.56 1.26 3.27
N GLY A 287 -7.79 0.69 2.35
CA GLY A 287 -7.63 1.23 1.00
C GLY A 287 -7.75 0.12 -0.04
N ASN A 288 -8.86 0.08 -0.76
CA ASN A 288 -9.07 -0.86 -1.84
C ASN A 288 -8.17 -0.50 -3.03
N ALA A 289 -7.44 -1.49 -3.54
CA ALA A 289 -6.45 -1.27 -4.59
C ALA A 289 -7.03 -0.72 -5.90
N MET A 290 -8.28 -1.07 -6.27
CA MET A 290 -8.94 -0.46 -7.43
C MET A 290 -9.33 0.99 -7.17
N LEU A 291 -9.93 1.29 -6.01
CA LEU A 291 -10.30 2.68 -5.65
C LEU A 291 -9.05 3.57 -5.62
N ASN A 292 -7.98 3.07 -5.00
CA ASN A 292 -6.69 3.74 -5.00
C ASN A 292 -6.19 3.95 -6.44
N GLY A 293 -6.36 2.96 -7.33
CA GLY A 293 -6.03 3.08 -8.75
C GLY A 293 -6.76 4.25 -9.44
N TYR A 294 -8.07 4.38 -9.22
CA TYR A 294 -8.85 5.52 -9.70
C TYR A 294 -8.34 6.85 -9.12
N GLU A 295 -7.98 6.87 -7.83
CA GLU A 295 -7.45 8.08 -7.20
C GLU A 295 -6.08 8.46 -7.75
N TYR A 296 -5.19 7.50 -8.01
CA TYR A 296 -3.90 7.75 -8.62
C TYR A 296 -4.04 8.29 -10.06
N GLU A 297 -4.99 7.77 -10.85
CA GLU A 297 -5.30 8.34 -12.16
C GLU A 297 -5.82 9.78 -12.03
N TRP A 298 -6.72 10.05 -11.08
CA TRP A 298 -7.18 11.40 -10.79
C TRP A 298 -6.03 12.33 -10.40
N MET A 299 -5.09 11.88 -9.55
CA MET A 299 -3.88 12.61 -9.18
C MET A 299 -2.97 12.88 -10.38
N ALA A 300 -2.90 11.98 -11.36
CA ALA A 300 -2.13 12.18 -12.58
C ALA A 300 -2.76 13.25 -13.48
N LEU A 301 -4.07 13.20 -13.68
CA LEU A 301 -4.75 13.97 -14.72
C LEU A 301 -5.31 15.32 -14.25
N SER A 302 -5.47 15.52 -12.95
CA SER A 302 -6.00 16.77 -12.39
C SER A 302 -4.90 17.82 -12.20
N PRO A 303 -5.01 19.04 -12.74
CA PRO A 303 -3.98 20.07 -12.55
C PRO A 303 -3.75 20.46 -11.08
N GLN A 304 -4.83 20.53 -10.29
CA GLN A 304 -4.82 20.95 -8.88
C GLN A 304 -4.14 19.97 -7.92
N THR A 305 -3.82 18.77 -8.36
CA THR A 305 -3.09 17.76 -7.56
C THR A 305 -1.57 17.87 -7.75
N ALA A 306 -1.10 18.77 -8.61
CA ALA A 306 0.32 19.00 -8.83
C ALA A 306 1.04 19.43 -7.55
N ASN A 307 2.14 18.74 -7.24
CA ASN A 307 3.01 18.94 -6.10
C ASN A 307 2.25 18.84 -4.76
N GLN A 308 1.28 17.92 -4.69
CA GLN A 308 0.46 17.68 -3.52
C GLN A 308 0.54 16.22 -3.04
N MET A 309 0.33 16.06 -1.74
CA MET A 309 0.09 14.77 -1.08
C MET A 309 -1.39 14.64 -0.74
N PHE A 310 -1.97 13.44 -0.89
CA PHE A 310 -3.32 13.12 -0.45
C PHE A 310 -3.36 11.77 0.26
N ASN A 311 -4.15 11.67 1.33
CA ASN A 311 -4.56 10.37 1.84
C ASN A 311 -5.37 9.63 0.77
N VAL A 312 -5.23 8.30 0.68
CA VAL A 312 -5.90 7.46 -0.32
C VAL A 312 -6.63 6.33 0.40
N SER A 313 -7.92 6.47 0.66
CA SER A 313 -8.69 5.62 1.58
C SER A 313 -10.07 5.29 1.00
N ASP A 314 -10.68 4.21 1.49
CA ASP A 314 -12.05 3.81 1.16
C ASP A 314 -13.12 4.87 1.49
N ASP A 315 -12.77 5.86 2.32
CA ASP A 315 -13.69 6.84 2.92
C ASP A 315 -14.83 6.15 3.72
N CYS A 316 -14.56 4.94 4.21
CA CYS A 316 -15.43 4.12 5.04
C CYS A 316 -14.71 3.72 6.33
N VAL A 317 -15.46 3.64 7.44
CA VAL A 317 -14.92 3.21 8.73
C VAL A 317 -15.05 1.69 8.84
N PHE A 318 -13.92 1.04 9.11
CA PHE A 318 -13.83 -0.40 9.33
C PHE A 318 -13.62 -0.73 10.81
N THR A 319 -14.20 -1.85 11.24
CA THR A 319 -13.89 -2.51 12.53
C THR A 319 -13.88 -4.01 12.33
N TRP A 320 -12.98 -4.70 13.03
CA TRP A 320 -12.93 -6.16 13.01
C TRP A 320 -14.23 -6.78 13.48
N GLY A 321 -14.89 -6.18 14.48
CA GLY A 321 -16.13 -6.74 15.02
C GLY A 321 -17.31 -6.74 14.08
N LEU A 322 -17.29 -5.88 13.06
CA LEU A 322 -18.26 -5.91 11.98
C LEU A 322 -17.80 -6.85 10.86
N TYR A 323 -16.50 -6.94 10.56
CA TYR A 323 -16.01 -7.78 9.47
C TYR A 323 -15.98 -9.27 9.81
N TRP A 324 -15.54 -9.64 11.01
CA TRP A 324 -15.29 -11.02 11.42
C TRP A 324 -16.52 -11.94 11.27
N PRO A 325 -17.74 -11.54 11.70
CA PRO A 325 -18.94 -12.33 11.48
C PRO A 325 -19.30 -12.49 9.99
N ARG A 326 -19.01 -11.47 9.16
CA ARG A 326 -19.28 -11.51 7.72
C ARG A 326 -18.32 -12.46 7.01
N LEU A 327 -17.04 -12.45 7.37
CA LEU A 327 -16.06 -13.42 6.89
C LEU A 327 -16.47 -14.86 7.26
N ALA A 328 -16.88 -15.08 8.51
CA ALA A 328 -17.37 -16.39 8.96
C ALA A 328 -18.60 -16.84 8.18
N GLY A 329 -19.54 -15.91 7.93
CA GLY A 329 -20.70 -16.14 7.07
C GLY A 329 -20.33 -16.51 5.63
N GLN A 330 -19.36 -15.82 5.03
CA GLN A 330 -18.89 -16.12 3.67
C GLN A 330 -18.26 -17.51 3.54
N PHE A 331 -17.62 -18.00 4.60
CA PHE A 331 -17.11 -19.37 4.65
C PHE A 331 -18.13 -20.37 5.21
N GLY A 332 -19.28 -19.95 5.73
CA GLY A 332 -20.27 -20.85 6.32
C GLY A 332 -19.76 -21.61 7.55
N VAL A 333 -18.98 -20.94 8.40
CA VAL A 333 -18.39 -21.50 9.63
C VAL A 333 -18.82 -20.69 10.85
N PRO A 334 -18.87 -21.28 12.06
CA PRO A 334 -19.08 -20.52 13.29
C PRO A 334 -17.87 -19.61 13.57
N TYR A 335 -18.05 -18.61 14.44
CA TYR A 335 -16.96 -17.74 14.89
C TYR A 335 -17.03 -17.50 16.40
N THR A 336 -15.90 -17.14 17.00
CA THR A 336 -15.85 -16.56 18.35
C THR A 336 -15.48 -15.09 18.29
N GLY A 337 -16.05 -14.30 19.20
CA GLY A 337 -15.70 -12.90 19.39
C GLY A 337 -14.38 -12.72 20.12
N PRO A 338 -14.03 -11.49 20.51
CA PRO A 338 -12.83 -11.24 21.29
C PRO A 338 -12.95 -11.85 22.68
N GLU A 339 -11.81 -12.16 23.30
CA GLU A 339 -11.80 -12.54 24.72
C GLU A 339 -12.25 -11.34 25.58
N THR A 340 -13.35 -11.54 26.31
CA THR A 340 -14.00 -10.51 27.12
C THR A 340 -13.55 -10.53 28.58
N ASP A 341 -12.97 -11.63 29.07
CA ASP A 341 -12.41 -11.68 30.41
C ASP A 341 -10.97 -11.14 30.42
N GLU A 342 -10.81 -9.93 30.96
CA GLU A 342 -9.51 -9.28 31.13
C GLU A 342 -8.53 -10.07 32.00
N LYS A 343 -9.03 -10.97 32.85
CA LYS A 343 -8.22 -11.81 33.75
C LYS A 343 -8.02 -13.23 33.23
N ALA A 344 -8.52 -13.53 32.04
CA ALA A 344 -8.34 -14.85 31.44
C ALA A 344 -6.85 -15.19 31.32
N THR A 345 -6.51 -16.46 31.54
CA THR A 345 -5.12 -16.93 31.45
C THR A 345 -4.65 -16.98 29.99
N GLY A 346 -3.35 -16.80 29.76
CA GLY A 346 -2.75 -16.94 28.42
C GLY A 346 -2.77 -15.68 27.56
N TRP A 347 -3.06 -14.52 28.14
CA TRP A 347 -2.78 -13.23 27.48
C TRP A 347 -1.30 -13.06 27.19
N ARG A 348 -1.01 -12.51 26.02
CA ARG A 348 0.32 -12.09 25.59
C ARG A 348 0.28 -10.65 25.17
N GLU A 349 1.39 -9.97 25.38
CA GLU A 349 1.52 -8.54 25.12
C GLU A 349 2.71 -8.27 24.20
N ALA A 350 2.52 -7.35 23.26
CA ALA A 350 3.57 -6.85 22.40
C ALA A 350 3.53 -5.31 22.40
N ALA A 351 4.55 -4.69 22.99
CA ALA A 351 4.68 -3.25 23.03
C ALA A 351 5.23 -2.71 21.70
N MET A 352 4.67 -1.60 21.23
CA MET A 352 5.25 -0.83 20.12
C MET A 352 6.62 -0.26 20.52
N PRO A 353 7.56 -0.08 19.58
CA PRO A 353 8.94 0.29 19.93
C PRO A 353 9.09 1.73 20.47
N ALA A 354 8.30 2.69 19.98
CA ALA A 354 8.46 4.11 20.32
C ALA A 354 7.79 4.49 21.65
N GLU A 355 8.54 5.15 22.55
CA GLU A 355 8.04 5.77 23.78
C GLU A 355 8.65 7.18 23.97
N PRO A 356 7.84 8.25 23.99
CA PRO A 356 6.40 8.26 23.78
C PRO A 356 6.00 7.77 22.36
N PRO A 357 4.73 7.37 22.15
CA PRO A 357 4.26 7.02 20.80
C PRO A 357 4.41 8.21 19.84
N PRO A 358 4.32 8.00 18.52
CA PRO A 358 4.52 9.05 17.50
C PRO A 358 3.73 10.36 17.69
N HIS A 359 2.56 10.33 18.30
CA HIS A 359 1.82 11.56 18.65
C HIS A 359 2.38 12.33 19.87
N GLY A 360 3.41 11.81 20.53
CA GLY A 360 4.16 12.44 21.62
C GLY A 360 3.50 12.42 23.01
N LEU A 361 2.39 11.69 23.19
CA LEU A 361 1.61 11.72 24.44
C LEU A 361 1.52 10.33 25.10
N GLY A 362 1.68 10.27 26.41
CA GLY A 362 1.43 9.05 27.19
C GLY A 362 2.44 7.93 26.95
N LYS A 363 2.04 6.72 27.33
CA LYS A 363 2.84 5.51 27.18
C LYS A 363 2.68 4.91 25.80
N ARG A 364 3.69 4.16 25.37
CA ARG A 364 3.63 3.36 24.14
C ARG A 364 2.44 2.41 24.15
N THR A 365 1.87 2.16 22.97
CA THR A 365 0.80 1.18 22.80
C THR A 365 1.28 -0.22 23.10
N VAL A 366 0.47 -0.99 23.82
CA VAL A 366 0.65 -2.43 24.04
C VAL A 366 -0.49 -3.17 23.37
N ARG A 367 -0.15 -4.09 22.47
CA ARG A 367 -1.10 -4.98 21.80
C ARG A 367 -1.32 -6.22 22.64
N ARG A 368 -2.57 -6.64 22.83
CA ARG A 368 -2.93 -7.81 23.62
C ARG A 368 -3.62 -8.87 22.77
N TYR A 369 -3.15 -10.11 22.86
CA TYR A 369 -3.69 -11.24 22.09
C TYR A 369 -3.51 -12.58 22.82
N ARG A 370 -4.32 -13.58 22.47
CA ARG A 370 -4.30 -14.93 23.05
C ARG A 370 -3.51 -15.93 22.21
N TRP A 371 -3.51 -15.73 20.90
CA TRP A 371 -2.79 -16.54 19.93
C TRP A 371 -2.45 -15.69 18.70
N SER A 372 -1.52 -16.15 17.87
CA SER A 372 -1.09 -15.44 16.66
C SER A 372 -1.27 -16.31 15.41
N PHE A 373 -1.60 -15.68 14.28
CA PHE A 373 -1.67 -16.32 12.97
C PHE A 373 -0.33 -16.94 12.57
N VAL A 374 0.80 -16.31 12.91
CA VAL A 374 2.12 -16.90 12.68
C VAL A 374 2.29 -18.22 13.43
N GLU A 375 1.86 -18.32 14.68
CA GLU A 375 1.93 -19.58 15.44
C GLU A 375 0.93 -20.61 14.93
N TRP A 376 -0.28 -20.18 14.61
CA TRP A 376 -1.30 -21.02 14.01
C TRP A 376 -0.80 -21.65 12.71
N ALA A 377 -0.19 -20.85 11.83
CA ALA A 377 0.31 -21.30 10.53
C ALA A 377 1.52 -22.25 10.62
N LYS A 378 2.21 -22.30 11.77
CA LYS A 378 3.32 -23.24 12.02
C LYS A 378 2.87 -24.60 12.56
N ARG A 379 1.61 -24.76 12.96
CA ARG A 379 1.12 -26.05 13.49
C ARG A 379 1.03 -27.09 12.37
N GLU A 380 1.60 -28.28 12.59
CA GLU A 380 1.65 -29.36 11.60
C GLU A 380 0.28 -29.70 11.01
N GLU A 381 -0.75 -29.74 11.84
CA GLU A 381 -2.13 -29.99 11.42
C GLU A 381 -2.68 -28.96 10.42
N ASN A 382 -2.31 -27.69 10.58
CA ASN A 382 -2.78 -26.58 9.74
C ASN A 382 -1.99 -26.52 8.44
N VAL A 383 -0.68 -26.76 8.51
CA VAL A 383 0.18 -26.90 7.32
C VAL A 383 -0.32 -28.04 6.44
N ARG A 384 -0.53 -29.22 7.03
CA ARG A 384 -1.06 -30.39 6.32
C ARG A 384 -2.44 -30.14 5.72
N ALA A 385 -3.33 -29.47 6.46
CA ALA A 385 -4.64 -29.10 5.95
C ALA A 385 -4.54 -28.16 4.73
N TRP A 386 -3.61 -27.19 4.77
CA TRP A 386 -3.37 -26.29 3.65
C TRP A 386 -2.77 -27.01 2.44
N GLU A 387 -1.84 -27.94 2.65
CA GLU A 387 -1.27 -28.78 1.59
C GLU A 387 -2.36 -29.62 0.90
N GLU A 388 -3.23 -30.28 1.67
CA GLU A 388 -4.35 -31.07 1.14
C GLU A 388 -5.32 -30.18 0.34
N LEU A 389 -5.63 -28.97 0.81
CA LEU A 389 -6.44 -27.99 0.07
C LEU A 389 -5.74 -27.52 -1.21
N THR A 390 -4.44 -27.25 -1.13
CA THR A 390 -3.62 -26.79 -2.26
C THR A 390 -3.59 -27.82 -3.36
N GLU A 391 -3.37 -29.10 -3.03
CA GLU A 391 -3.37 -30.20 -3.97
C GLU A 391 -4.77 -30.38 -4.59
N LYS A 392 -5.80 -30.47 -3.76
CA LYS A 392 -7.18 -30.74 -4.20
C LYS A 392 -7.73 -29.65 -5.12
N HIS A 393 -7.45 -28.38 -4.82
CA HIS A 393 -7.99 -27.23 -5.56
C HIS A 393 -6.98 -26.62 -6.55
N ARG A 394 -5.76 -27.18 -6.65
CA ARG A 394 -4.66 -26.73 -7.51
C ARG A 394 -4.34 -25.24 -7.27
N LEU A 395 -4.13 -24.90 -6.00
CA LEU A 395 -3.92 -23.53 -5.59
C LEU A 395 -2.52 -23.04 -5.95
N THR A 396 -2.39 -21.77 -6.30
CA THR A 396 -1.12 -21.08 -6.52
C THR A 396 -0.61 -20.37 -5.26
N GLY A 397 -1.37 -20.44 -4.15
CA GLY A 397 -0.97 -19.91 -2.84
C GLY A 397 0.25 -20.62 -2.24
N GLY A 398 0.59 -21.81 -2.77
CA GLY A 398 1.85 -22.51 -2.50
C GLY A 398 2.07 -22.91 -1.04
N GLU A 399 3.27 -23.45 -0.78
CA GLU A 399 3.76 -23.74 0.56
C GLU A 399 4.07 -22.44 1.32
N TRP A 400 3.80 -22.41 2.63
CA TRP A 400 4.10 -21.27 3.48
C TRP A 400 5.56 -21.24 3.92
N GLN A 401 6.47 -20.92 3.00
CA GLN A 401 7.92 -20.91 3.28
C GLN A 401 8.35 -19.79 4.24
N ASP A 402 7.76 -18.60 4.12
CA ASP A 402 8.03 -17.45 5.02
C ASP A 402 6.76 -17.10 5.81
N VAL A 403 6.43 -17.96 6.78
CA VAL A 403 5.22 -17.81 7.61
C VAL A 403 5.19 -16.44 8.31
N GLY A 404 6.34 -15.92 8.75
CA GLY A 404 6.43 -14.62 9.42
C GLY A 404 5.98 -13.48 8.51
N ALA A 405 6.52 -13.41 7.30
CA ALA A 405 6.16 -12.36 6.35
C ALA A 405 4.72 -12.49 5.81
N ILE A 406 4.22 -13.73 5.67
CA ILE A 406 2.86 -14.01 5.21
C ILE A 406 1.84 -13.63 6.29
N PHE A 407 1.93 -14.23 7.48
CA PHE A 407 0.87 -14.15 8.50
C PHE A 407 1.05 -12.99 9.49
N GLY A 408 2.26 -12.43 9.64
CA GLY A 408 2.54 -11.38 10.61
C GLY A 408 1.76 -10.08 10.37
N ARG A 409 1.32 -9.80 9.13
CA ARG A 409 0.46 -8.65 8.83
C ARG A 409 -0.94 -8.80 9.41
N ALA A 410 -1.50 -10.01 9.43
CA ALA A 410 -2.78 -10.26 10.08
C ALA A 410 -2.65 -10.13 11.59
N ASP A 411 -1.58 -10.66 12.19
CA ASP A 411 -1.28 -10.45 13.61
C ASP A 411 -1.24 -8.96 13.96
N ALA A 412 -0.52 -8.17 13.16
CA ALA A 412 -0.45 -6.72 13.36
C ALA A 412 -1.80 -6.01 13.16
N GLY A 413 -2.61 -6.45 12.20
CA GLY A 413 -3.91 -5.85 11.88
C GLY A 413 -4.99 -6.14 12.91
N THR A 414 -5.11 -7.40 13.37
CA THR A 414 -6.17 -7.85 14.28
C THR A 414 -5.90 -7.55 15.75
N SER A 415 -4.67 -7.16 16.09
CA SER A 415 -4.26 -6.85 17.48
C SER A 415 -4.02 -5.36 17.76
N ALA A 416 -4.23 -4.49 16.77
CA ALA A 416 -3.98 -3.05 16.93
C ALA A 416 -5.13 -2.37 17.71
N PRO A 417 -4.87 -1.83 18.92
CA PRO A 417 -5.88 -1.09 19.68
C PRO A 417 -5.95 0.38 19.26
N ASP A 418 -4.95 0.89 18.53
CA ASP A 418 -4.86 2.29 18.12
C ASP A 418 -5.79 2.60 16.95
N VAL A 419 -6.54 3.70 17.07
CA VAL A 419 -7.36 4.24 15.98
C VAL A 419 -6.45 4.66 14.82
N LYS A 420 -6.85 4.33 13.58
CA LYS A 420 -6.15 4.72 12.36
C LYS A 420 -7.12 5.19 11.29
N LEU A 421 -7.59 6.43 11.43
CA LEU A 421 -8.56 7.02 10.51
C LEU A 421 -7.89 8.08 9.64
N TYR A 422 -8.01 7.95 8.33
CA TYR A 422 -7.42 8.85 7.36
C TYR A 422 -8.46 9.90 6.93
N SER A 423 -8.12 11.18 7.02
CA SER A 423 -9.01 12.24 6.57
C SER A 423 -8.98 12.36 5.05
N MET A 424 -10.12 12.21 4.40
CA MET A 424 -10.29 12.48 2.96
C MET A 424 -10.68 13.94 2.66
N THR A 425 -10.63 14.82 3.67
CA THR A 425 -11.08 16.21 3.52
C THR A 425 -10.28 16.99 2.48
N LYS A 426 -8.96 16.78 2.41
CA LYS A 426 -8.10 17.44 1.43
C LYS A 426 -8.44 16.98 0.01
N ALA A 427 -8.52 15.68 -0.22
CA ALA A 427 -8.92 15.09 -1.50
C ALA A 427 -10.30 15.60 -1.97
N LYS A 428 -11.30 15.63 -1.07
CA LYS A 428 -12.64 16.18 -1.33
C LYS A 428 -12.63 17.65 -1.75
N LYS A 429 -11.83 18.48 -1.06
CA LYS A 429 -11.65 19.88 -1.44
C LYS A 429 -11.03 20.04 -2.84
N HIS A 430 -10.30 19.03 -3.34
CA HIS A 430 -9.66 19.04 -4.66
C HIS A 430 -10.50 18.31 -5.72
N GLY A 431 -11.69 17.81 -5.38
CA GLY A 431 -12.63 17.22 -6.32
C GLY A 431 -12.65 15.69 -6.36
N TRP A 432 -12.03 15.01 -5.39
CA TRP A 432 -12.14 13.56 -5.23
C TRP A 432 -13.24 13.20 -4.23
N PHE A 433 -14.27 12.50 -4.70
CA PHE A 433 -15.40 12.04 -3.89
C PHE A 433 -15.51 10.51 -3.88
N GLY A 434 -14.47 9.81 -4.34
CA GLY A 434 -14.43 8.37 -4.45
C GLY A 434 -14.56 7.71 -3.09
N SER A 435 -15.43 6.71 -2.99
CA SER A 435 -15.65 5.92 -1.78
C SER A 435 -16.05 4.49 -2.15
N VAL A 436 -15.75 3.55 -1.27
CA VAL A 436 -16.21 2.16 -1.33
C VAL A 436 -16.57 1.68 0.07
N ASP A 437 -17.60 0.83 0.20
CA ASP A 437 -17.87 0.15 1.47
C ASP A 437 -16.73 -0.86 1.75
N SER A 438 -15.96 -0.63 2.81
CA SER A 438 -14.82 -1.48 3.16
C SER A 438 -15.22 -2.94 3.45
N TYR A 439 -16.45 -3.20 3.90
CA TYR A 439 -16.95 -4.56 4.11
C TYR A 439 -17.26 -5.24 2.78
N GLU A 440 -17.95 -4.55 1.87
CA GLU A 440 -18.19 -5.07 0.52
C GLU A 440 -16.89 -5.31 -0.24
N SER A 441 -15.96 -4.36 -0.14
CA SER A 441 -14.59 -4.45 -0.67
C SER A 441 -13.85 -5.68 -0.14
N MET A 442 -13.77 -5.87 1.18
CA MET A 442 -13.07 -7.03 1.78
C MET A 442 -13.68 -8.38 1.38
N LEU A 443 -15.02 -8.47 1.32
CA LEU A 443 -15.72 -9.69 0.89
C LEU A 443 -15.54 -9.92 -0.62
N GLY A 444 -15.50 -8.85 -1.42
CA GLY A 444 -15.26 -8.89 -2.86
C GLY A 444 -13.84 -9.36 -3.21
N VAL A 445 -12.84 -8.96 -2.43
CA VAL A 445 -11.45 -9.41 -2.59
C VAL A 445 -11.33 -10.94 -2.46
N VAL A 446 -12.20 -11.61 -1.70
CA VAL A 446 -12.25 -13.10 -1.67
C VAL A 446 -12.41 -13.67 -3.08
N ASN A 447 -13.27 -13.08 -3.90
CA ASN A 447 -13.49 -13.52 -5.27
C ASN A 447 -12.26 -13.33 -6.15
N GLU A 448 -11.48 -12.26 -5.93
CA GLU A 448 -10.21 -12.05 -6.63
C GLU A 448 -9.19 -13.15 -6.26
N PHE A 449 -9.07 -13.47 -4.96
CA PHE A 449 -8.20 -14.57 -4.49
C PHE A 449 -8.61 -15.94 -5.06
N VAL A 450 -9.92 -16.20 -5.15
CA VAL A 450 -10.46 -17.44 -5.77
C VAL A 450 -10.20 -17.46 -7.28
N ALA A 451 -10.43 -16.35 -7.98
CA ALA A 451 -10.20 -16.25 -9.42
C ALA A 451 -8.71 -16.47 -9.78
N LEU A 452 -7.81 -16.01 -8.91
CA LEU A 452 -6.37 -16.25 -9.03
C LEU A 452 -5.93 -17.63 -8.53
N LYS A 453 -6.85 -18.44 -8.01
CA LYS A 453 -6.59 -19.74 -7.36
C LYS A 453 -5.59 -19.66 -6.21
N ILE A 454 -5.52 -18.53 -5.51
CA ILE A 454 -4.65 -18.39 -4.35
C ILE A 454 -5.28 -19.07 -3.13
N ILE A 455 -6.62 -19.04 -3.03
CA ILE A 455 -7.41 -19.77 -2.05
C ILE A 455 -8.47 -20.62 -2.79
N PRO A 456 -9.03 -21.66 -2.15
CA PRO A 456 -10.16 -22.38 -2.72
C PRO A 456 -11.43 -21.53 -2.68
N ASP A 457 -12.33 -21.77 -3.63
CA ASP A 457 -13.69 -21.25 -3.54
C ASP A 457 -14.30 -21.74 -2.21
N PRO A 458 -14.77 -20.83 -1.31
CA PRO A 458 -15.33 -21.20 -0.03
C PRO A 458 -16.40 -22.29 -0.13
N ASP A 459 -17.25 -22.29 -1.16
CA ASP A 459 -18.34 -23.26 -1.33
C ASP A 459 -17.84 -24.64 -1.77
N SER A 460 -16.63 -24.71 -2.31
CA SER A 460 -16.00 -25.97 -2.74
C SER A 460 -15.29 -26.72 -1.60
N ILE A 461 -15.10 -26.07 -0.45
CA ILE A 461 -14.40 -26.67 0.70
C ILE A 461 -15.35 -27.62 1.43
N VAL A 462 -15.03 -28.91 1.37
CA VAL A 462 -15.73 -29.97 2.12
C VAL A 462 -14.96 -30.26 3.39
N ALA A 463 -15.64 -30.23 4.55
CA ALA A 463 -15.02 -30.56 5.84
C ALA A 463 -14.40 -31.96 5.81
N LYS A 464 -13.21 -32.08 6.40
CA LYS A 464 -12.50 -33.34 6.59
C LYS A 464 -13.33 -34.22 7.52
N ALA A 465 -13.61 -35.45 7.08
CA ALA A 465 -14.26 -36.44 7.93
C ALA A 465 -13.39 -36.67 9.18
N SER A 466 -14.04 -36.60 10.34
CA SER A 466 -13.42 -36.69 11.67
C SER A 466 -12.75 -38.03 11.93
#